data_AF-A0A936FSG4-F1
#
_entry.id   AF-A0A936FSG4-F1
#
_cell.length_a   1.000
_cell.length_b   1.000
_cell.length_c   1.000
_cell.angle_alpha   90.00
_cell.angle_beta   90.00
_cell.angle_gamma   90.00
#
_symmetry.space_group_name_H-M   'P 1'
#
loop_
_entity.id
_entity.type
_entity.pdbx_description
1 polymer ?
#
loop_
_entity_poly.entity_id
_entity_poly.type
_entity_poly.pdbx_seq_one_letter_code
_entity_poly.pdbx_strand_id
1 'polypeptide(L)'
;MKQFNKLKSIILFTFLISITFNCYAVDKYFMASNGQWSIASNWSPSGVPTANDMVFIAGNGLCTLNIDGYCQGIQLIIGDFVIDPGIKLTIEGTPAIYRSIDISNHPNVNPFYK
;
A
#
# COMPACT_ATOMS: atom_id res chain seq x y z
N MET A 1 -12.01 40.83 -22.29
CA MET A 1 -10.81 39.97 -22.10
C MET A 1 -10.51 39.57 -20.65
N LYS A 2 -10.56 40.46 -19.64
CA LYS A 2 -10.23 40.11 -18.23
C LYS A 2 -11.09 39.00 -17.59
N GLN A 3 -12.38 38.92 -17.90
CA GLN A 3 -13.28 37.89 -17.32
C GLN A 3 -13.00 36.47 -17.84
N PHE A 4 -12.57 36.33 -19.09
CA PHE A 4 -12.26 35.04 -19.71
C PHE A 4 -11.04 34.36 -19.07
N ASN A 5 -10.07 35.16 -18.60
CA ASN A 5 -8.89 34.67 -17.90
C ASN A 5 -9.22 34.23 -16.46
N LYS A 6 -10.19 34.88 -15.79
CA LYS A 6 -10.66 34.47 -14.46
C LYS A 6 -11.36 33.11 -14.51
N LEU A 7 -12.21 32.87 -15.51
CA LEU A 7 -12.92 31.60 -15.67
C LEU A 7 -11.97 30.42 -15.94
N LYS A 8 -10.96 30.61 -16.81
CA LYS A 8 -9.90 29.62 -17.04
C LYS A 8 -9.11 29.30 -15.77
N SER A 9 -8.81 30.32 -14.97
CA SER A 9 -8.10 30.16 -13.70
C SER A 9 -8.91 29.38 -12.67
N ILE A 10 -10.23 29.59 -12.62
CA ILE A 10 -11.13 28.85 -11.72
C ILE A 10 -11.22 27.38 -12.17
N ILE A 11 -11.39 27.11 -13.47
CA ILE A 11 -11.44 25.74 -14.00
C ILE A 11 -10.12 24.99 -13.73
N LEU A 12 -8.98 25.65 -13.94
CA LEU A 12 -7.67 25.06 -13.65
C LEU A 12 -7.50 24.77 -12.15
N PHE A 13 -7.97 25.66 -11.28
CA PHE A 13 -7.90 25.48 -9.84
C PHE A 13 -8.78 24.30 -9.35
N THR A 14 -10.01 24.17 -9.86
CA THR A 14 -10.89 23.04 -9.54
C THR A 14 -10.36 21.71 -10.09
N PHE A 15 -9.74 21.74 -11.28
CA PHE A 15 -9.08 20.55 -11.85
C PHE A 15 -7.90 20.12 -10.99
N LEU A 16 -7.06 21.06 -10.52
CA LEU A 16 -5.92 20.77 -9.63
C LEU A 16 -6.34 20.22 -8.26
N ILE A 17 -7.44 20.73 -7.68
CA ILE A 17 -7.99 20.20 -6.41
C ILE A 17 -8.52 18.78 -6.60
N SER A 18 -9.12 18.46 -7.75
CA SER A 18 -9.66 17.13 -8.03
C SER A 18 -8.58 16.04 -8.16
N ILE A 19 -7.30 16.40 -8.28
CA ILE A 19 -6.20 15.42 -8.30
C ILE A 19 -5.88 14.95 -6.87
N THR A 20 -6.35 15.66 -5.84
CA THR A 20 -6.04 15.37 -4.42
C THR A 20 -7.05 14.45 -3.73
N PHE A 21 -7.99 13.83 -4.45
CA PHE A 21 -8.92 12.84 -3.89
C PHE A 21 -8.25 11.47 -3.64
N ASN A 22 -7.26 11.41 -2.75
CA ASN A 22 -6.83 10.18 -2.09
C ASN A 22 -6.34 10.53 -0.67
N CYS A 23 -7.27 10.81 0.25
CA CYS A 23 -6.95 11.05 1.67
C CYS A 23 -8.04 10.48 2.60
N TYR A 24 -8.65 9.36 2.22
CA TYR A 24 -9.47 8.59 3.14
C TYR A 24 -8.82 7.23 3.30
N ALA A 25 -8.62 6.81 4.55
CA ALA A 25 -8.25 5.45 4.89
C ALA A 25 -9.29 4.50 4.29
N VAL A 26 -8.86 3.60 3.40
CA VAL A 26 -9.73 2.57 2.82
C VAL A 26 -8.99 1.24 2.85
N ASP A 27 -9.75 0.17 3.08
CA ASP A 27 -9.24 -1.19 2.95
C ASP A 27 -8.79 -1.46 1.50
N LYS A 28 -7.53 -1.87 1.33
CA LYS A 28 -6.91 -2.18 0.05
C LYS A 28 -6.72 -3.68 -0.10
N TYR A 29 -7.36 -4.26 -1.09
CA TYR A 29 -7.30 -5.68 -1.40
C TYR A 29 -6.39 -5.92 -2.59
N PHE A 30 -5.32 -6.70 -2.41
CA PHE A 30 -4.53 -7.22 -3.53
C PHE A 30 -5.29 -8.39 -4.14
N MET A 31 -5.78 -8.24 -5.37
CA MET A 31 -6.63 -9.23 -6.05
C MET A 31 -5.98 -9.86 -7.28
N ALA A 32 -4.75 -9.45 -7.63
CA ALA A 32 -4.03 -10.01 -8.76
C ALA A 32 -3.56 -11.44 -8.46
N SER A 33 -3.50 -12.27 -9.51
CA SER A 33 -2.95 -13.63 -9.41
C SER A 33 -1.44 -13.62 -9.15
N ASN A 34 -0.69 -12.69 -9.73
CA ASN A 34 0.69 -12.37 -9.38
C ASN A 34 0.91 -10.91 -9.77
N GLY A 35 1.68 -10.15 -9.00
CA GLY A 35 1.97 -8.77 -9.38
C GLY A 35 2.73 -7.95 -8.37
N GLN A 36 3.05 -6.74 -8.80
CA GLN A 36 3.81 -5.76 -8.05
C GLN A 36 2.90 -4.87 -7.21
N TRP A 37 3.36 -4.52 -6.01
CA TRP A 37 2.72 -3.58 -5.11
C TRP A 37 2.55 -2.19 -5.74
N SER A 38 3.52 -1.75 -6.54
CA SER A 38 3.50 -0.42 -7.16
C SER A 38 2.42 -0.23 -8.23
N ILE A 39 1.76 -1.29 -8.68
CA ILE A 39 0.81 -1.26 -9.80
C ILE A 39 -0.61 -1.05 -9.26
N ALA A 40 -1.14 0.15 -9.46
CA ALA A 40 -2.46 0.56 -8.95
C ALA A 40 -3.61 -0.39 -9.33
N SER A 41 -3.56 -1.01 -10.52
CA SER A 41 -4.60 -1.94 -11.00
C SER A 41 -4.59 -3.31 -10.32
N ASN A 42 -3.54 -3.64 -9.54
CA ASN A 42 -3.51 -4.87 -8.74
C ASN A 42 -4.31 -4.74 -7.44
N TRP A 43 -4.69 -3.50 -7.09
CA TRP A 43 -5.40 -3.16 -5.87
C TRP A 43 -6.87 -2.87 -6.14
N SER A 44 -7.72 -3.25 -5.18
CA SER A 44 -9.13 -2.88 -5.13
C SER A 44 -9.45 -2.23 -3.78
N PRO A 45 -10.04 -1.02 -3.75
CA PRO A 45 -10.23 -0.12 -4.89
C PRO A 45 -8.88 0.29 -5.50
N SER A 46 -8.88 0.63 -6.79
CA SER A 46 -7.67 0.97 -7.56
C SER A 46 -6.84 2.07 -6.87
N GLY A 47 -5.52 1.91 -6.91
CA GLY A 47 -4.56 2.82 -6.29
C GLY A 47 -3.66 2.11 -5.28
N VAL A 48 -2.39 2.48 -5.26
CA VAL A 48 -1.37 1.89 -4.38
C VAL A 48 -1.67 2.23 -2.91
N PRO A 49 -1.54 1.28 -1.96
CA PRO A 49 -1.72 1.55 -0.54
C PRO A 49 -0.78 2.63 -0.01
N THR A 50 -1.30 3.40 0.94
CA THR A 50 -0.61 4.45 1.70
C THR A 50 -0.62 4.12 3.19
N ALA A 51 0.11 4.90 4.00
CA ALA A 51 0.19 4.73 5.46
C ALA A 51 -1.17 4.67 6.20
N ASN A 52 -2.24 5.17 5.59
CA ASN A 52 -3.58 5.18 6.17
C ASN A 52 -4.43 3.96 5.79
N ASP A 53 -3.94 3.09 4.89
CA ASP A 53 -4.73 1.99 4.34
C ASP A 53 -4.44 0.67 5.07
N MET A 54 -5.50 -0.09 5.36
CA MET A 54 -5.38 -1.49 5.78
C MET A 54 -5.23 -2.37 4.54
N VAL A 55 -4.17 -3.18 4.49
CA VAL A 55 -3.85 -4.02 3.33
C VAL A 55 -4.27 -5.46 3.56
N PHE A 56 -4.95 -6.04 2.58
CA PHE A 56 -5.37 -7.43 2.58
C PHE A 56 -4.81 -8.14 1.34
N ILE A 57 -3.96 -9.14 1.55
CA ILE A 57 -3.48 -10.02 0.47
C ILE A 57 -4.50 -11.15 0.30
N ALA A 58 -5.51 -10.89 -0.53
CA ALA A 58 -6.70 -11.72 -0.70
C ALA A 58 -6.71 -12.52 -2.01
N GLY A 59 -5.92 -12.10 -3.00
CA GLY A 59 -5.66 -12.85 -4.23
C GLY A 59 -4.89 -14.14 -3.95
N ASN A 60 -4.96 -15.10 -4.86
CA ASN A 60 -4.40 -16.44 -4.69
C ASN A 60 -2.95 -16.59 -5.16
N GLY A 61 -2.21 -15.51 -5.41
CA GLY A 61 -0.78 -15.63 -5.66
C GLY A 61 0.01 -14.46 -5.14
N LEU A 62 1.13 -14.16 -5.80
CA LEU A 62 2.23 -13.43 -5.18
C LEU A 62 2.06 -11.91 -5.31
N CYS A 63 1.99 -11.23 -4.17
CA CYS A 63 2.19 -9.80 -4.06
C CYS A 63 3.67 -9.50 -3.77
N THR A 64 4.36 -8.88 -4.72
CA THR A 64 5.76 -8.45 -4.57
C THR A 64 5.83 -6.97 -4.22
N LEU A 65 6.35 -6.65 -3.03
CA LEU A 65 6.70 -5.29 -2.66
C LEU A 65 8.01 -4.89 -3.34
N ASN A 66 7.88 -4.20 -4.47
CA ASN A 66 8.96 -3.82 -5.38
C ASN A 66 9.41 -2.35 -5.25
N ILE A 67 8.78 -1.58 -4.37
CA ILE A 67 9.12 -0.21 -3.97
C ILE A 67 8.89 -0.07 -2.47
N ASP A 68 9.50 0.92 -1.82
CA ASP A 68 9.22 1.20 -0.41
C ASP A 68 7.71 1.42 -0.21
N GLY A 69 7.12 0.60 0.65
CA GLY A 69 5.68 0.54 0.90
C GLY A 69 5.30 1.13 2.24
N TYR A 70 4.09 1.67 2.29
CA TYR A 70 3.48 2.19 3.51
C TYR A 70 2.09 1.59 3.65
N CYS A 71 1.73 1.17 4.85
CA CYS A 71 0.36 0.80 5.19
C CYS A 71 0.07 1.04 6.67
N GLN A 72 -1.21 1.09 7.03
CA GLN A 72 -1.63 1.10 8.42
C GLN A 72 -1.44 -0.28 9.06
N GLY A 73 -1.68 -1.32 8.27
CA GLY A 73 -1.54 -2.72 8.65
C GLY A 73 -1.60 -3.61 7.42
N ILE A 74 -1.19 -4.86 7.56
CA ILE A 74 -1.23 -5.85 6.49
C ILE A 74 -1.72 -7.20 7.03
N GLN A 75 -2.62 -7.85 6.30
CA GLN A 75 -3.12 -9.18 6.58
C GLN A 75 -2.96 -10.07 5.36
N LEU A 76 -2.30 -11.21 5.53
CA LEU A 76 -2.29 -12.28 4.53
C LEU A 76 -3.52 -13.16 4.76
N ILE A 77 -4.39 -13.27 3.76
CA ILE A 77 -5.59 -14.12 3.82
C ILE A 77 -5.36 -15.41 3.04
N ILE A 78 -4.92 -15.30 1.78
CA ILE A 78 -4.73 -16.45 0.87
C ILE A 78 -3.36 -16.42 0.21
N GLY A 79 -3.02 -15.30 -0.44
CA GLY A 79 -1.82 -15.18 -1.25
C GLY A 79 -0.54 -14.97 -0.46
N ASP A 80 0.56 -15.03 -1.19
CA ASP A 80 1.90 -14.82 -0.65
C ASP A 80 2.30 -13.35 -0.75
N PHE A 81 3.14 -12.92 0.18
CA PHE A 81 3.72 -11.59 0.19
C PHE A 81 5.24 -11.69 0.31
N VAL A 82 5.95 -11.07 -0.65
CA VAL A 82 7.42 -11.03 -0.68
C VAL A 82 7.87 -9.59 -0.80
N ILE A 83 8.97 -9.27 -0.11
CA ILE A 83 9.64 -7.98 -0.20
C ILE A 83 10.91 -8.17 -1.03
N ASP A 84 11.07 -7.36 -2.09
CA ASP A 84 12.28 -7.40 -2.90
C ASP A 84 13.52 -6.96 -2.09
N PRO A 85 14.72 -7.46 -2.41
CA PRO A 85 15.93 -7.09 -1.67
C PRO A 85 16.16 -5.58 -1.62
N GLY A 86 16.39 -5.05 -0.42
CA GLY A 86 16.66 -3.61 -0.20
C GLY A 86 15.41 -2.74 -0.09
N ILE A 87 14.21 -3.29 -0.28
CA ILE A 87 12.94 -2.59 -0.11
C ILE A 87 12.44 -2.69 1.34
N LYS A 88 11.72 -1.66 1.79
CA LYS A 88 11.13 -1.59 3.14
C LYS A 88 9.60 -1.51 3.09
N LEU A 89 8.95 -2.27 3.97
CA LEU A 89 7.56 -2.02 4.35
C LEU A 89 7.53 -1.25 5.67
N THR A 90 6.92 -0.07 5.67
CA THR A 90 6.66 0.71 6.87
C THR A 90 5.20 0.56 7.26
N ILE A 91 4.95 0.11 8.49
CA ILE A 91 3.61 -0.03 9.05
C ILE A 91 3.43 1.08 10.08
N GLU A 92 2.60 2.08 9.77
CA GLU A 92 2.47 3.31 10.58
C GLU A 92 1.26 3.30 11.53
N GLY A 93 0.34 2.35 11.36
CA GLY A 93 -0.74 2.12 12.34
C GLY A 93 -0.24 1.39 13.57
N THR A 94 -1.00 1.44 14.67
CA THR A 94 -0.84 0.45 15.76
C THR A 94 -1.03 -0.95 15.16
N PRO A 95 0.03 -1.76 15.05
CA PRO A 95 -0.09 -3.03 14.33
C PRO A 95 -1.06 -3.93 15.08
N ALA A 96 -2.24 -4.18 14.51
CA ALA A 96 -3.00 -5.35 14.88
C ALA A 96 -2.25 -6.55 14.28
N ILE A 97 -1.21 -7.01 14.96
CA ILE A 97 -0.51 -8.24 14.60
C ILE A 97 -1.49 -9.38 14.91
N TYR A 98 -2.32 -9.74 13.94
CA TYR A 98 -3.36 -10.76 14.13
C TYR A 98 -2.78 -12.18 14.31
N ARG A 99 -1.50 -12.40 13.97
CA ARG A 99 -0.75 -13.65 14.21
C ARG A 99 0.73 -13.36 14.49
N SER A 100 1.36 -14.16 15.35
CA SER A 100 2.80 -14.08 15.63
C SER A 100 3.60 -14.11 14.32
N ILE A 101 4.46 -13.12 14.12
CA ILE A 101 5.50 -13.19 13.08
C ILE A 101 6.51 -14.22 13.58
N ASP A 102 6.50 -15.42 13.00
CA ASP A 102 7.52 -16.42 13.29
C ASP A 102 8.78 -16.12 12.46
N ILE A 103 9.74 -15.46 13.08
CA ILE A 103 11.08 -15.25 12.53
C ILE A 103 12.05 -16.38 12.90
N SER A 104 11.62 -17.42 13.62
CA SER A 104 12.54 -18.41 14.21
C SER A 104 13.35 -19.21 13.19
N ASN A 105 12.91 -19.27 11.93
CA ASN A 105 13.59 -19.98 10.84
C ASN A 105 14.43 -19.06 9.94
N HIS A 106 14.58 -17.77 10.27
CA HIS A 106 15.41 -16.87 9.48
C HIS A 106 16.92 -17.12 9.78
N PRO A 107 17.77 -17.33 8.77
CA PRO A 107 19.17 -17.75 8.95
C PRO A 107 20.06 -16.75 9.72
N ASN A 108 19.55 -15.55 10.02
CA ASN A 108 20.28 -14.50 10.76
C ASN A 108 19.67 -14.14 12.12
N VAL A 109 18.77 -14.95 12.70
CA VAL A 109 18.35 -14.72 14.10
C VAL A 109 19.42 -15.28 15.02
N ASN A 110 20.22 -14.40 15.62
CA ASN A 110 21.28 -14.78 16.55
C ASN A 110 20.65 -15.39 17.83
N PRO A 111 20.89 -16.67 18.15
CA PRO A 111 20.24 -17.36 19.27
C PRO A 111 20.77 -16.96 20.66
N PHE A 112 21.68 -16.00 20.77
CA PHE A 112 22.46 -15.73 21.98
C PHE A 112 22.01 -14.53 22.84
N TYR A 113 20.80 -14.00 22.68
CA TYR A 113 20.22 -13.09 23.68
C TYR A 113 19.34 -13.87 24.66
N LYS A 114 19.98 -14.46 25.67
CA LYS A 114 19.37 -14.81 26.96
C LYS A 114 20.13 -14.13 28.08
#